data_AF-A0A0L6UQE3-F1
#
_entry.id   AF-A0A0L6UQE3-F1
#
_cell.length_a   1.000
_cell.length_b   1.000
_cell.length_c   1.000
_cell.angle_alpha   90.00
_cell.angle_beta   90.00
_cell.angle_gamma   90.00
#
_symmetry.space_group_name_H-M   'P 1'
#
loop_
_entity.id
_entity.type
_entity.pdbx_description
1 polymer ?
#
loop_
_entity_poly.entity_id
_entity_poly.type
_entity_poly.pdbx_seq_one_letter_code
_entity_poly.pdbx_strand_id
1 'polypeptide(L)'
;MWMPIKQTTSNLVEENFEVKGGEFVFPDDSCGINISGFNSIVECAWKSTAYSQLTLPSHTTCNSLHTCMGLSCQLPKKTQAALEKIKKNV
;
A
#
# COMPACT_ATOMS: atom_id res chain seq x y z
N MET A 1 -2.76 3.21 -0.41
CA MET A 1 -2.96 2.68 -1.76
C MET A 1 -1.61 2.56 -2.46
N TRP A 2 -1.38 1.45 -3.14
CA TRP A 2 -0.14 1.14 -3.84
C TRP A 2 -0.47 0.82 -5.30
N MET A 3 0.12 1.55 -6.24
CA MET A 3 -0.25 1.49 -7.66
C MET A 3 0.97 1.29 -8.55
N PRO A 4 0.92 0.38 -9.53
CA PRO A 4 1.97 0.22 -10.53
C PRO A 4 1.98 1.40 -11.51
N ILE A 5 3.15 1.97 -11.76
CA ILE A 5 3.37 3.07 -12.70
C ILE A 5 4.57 2.80 -13.60
N LYS A 6 4.58 3.39 -14.80
CA LYS A 6 5.77 3.43 -15.66
C LYS A 6 6.82 4.32 -15.00
N GLN A 7 8.05 3.82 -14.87
CA GLN A 7 9.12 4.56 -14.21
C GLN A 7 9.44 5.90 -14.90
N THR A 8 9.34 5.93 -16.23
CA THR A 8 9.72 7.10 -17.04
C THR A 8 8.62 8.16 -17.13
N THR A 9 7.35 7.75 -17.16
CA THR A 9 6.23 8.67 -17.41
C THR A 9 5.31 8.86 -16.22
N SER A 10 5.45 8.07 -15.16
CA SER A 10 4.53 8.02 -14.02
C SER A 10 3.08 7.68 -14.38
N ASN A 11 2.83 7.20 -15.61
CA ASN A 11 1.50 6.75 -16.01
C ASN A 11 1.16 5.43 -15.33
N LEU A 12 -0.12 5.24 -15.01
CA LEU A 12 -0.61 3.96 -14.51
C LEU A 12 -0.32 2.84 -15.51
N VAL A 13 0.07 1.69 -14.99
CA VAL A 13 0.18 0.45 -15.77
C VAL A 13 -1.09 -0.33 -15.51
N GLU A 14 -1.81 -0.72 -16.56
CA GLU A 14 -3.11 -1.39 -16.46
C GLU A 14 -3.04 -2.90 -16.74
N GLU A 15 -1.99 -3.36 -17.42
CA GLU A 15 -1.78 -4.77 -17.77
C GLU A 15 -0.31 -5.17 -17.68
N ASN A 16 -0.04 -6.47 -17.49
CA ASN A 16 1.30 -7.08 -17.53
C ASN A 16 2.36 -6.36 -16.66
N PHE A 17 1.96 -5.96 -15.45
CA PHE A 17 2.86 -5.25 -14.53
C PHE A 17 3.96 -6.17 -13.99
N GLU A 18 5.20 -5.90 -14.37
CA GLU A 18 6.42 -6.44 -13.78
C GLU A 18 6.86 -5.67 -12.52
N VAL A 19 5.96 -5.56 -11.53
CA VAL A 19 6.31 -4.98 -10.22
C VAL A 19 6.19 -6.03 -9.13
N LYS A 20 7.11 -6.00 -8.16
CA LYS A 20 6.94 -6.71 -6.91
C LYS A 20 6.54 -5.72 -5.83
N GLY A 21 5.55 -6.08 -5.03
CA GLY A 21 5.28 -5.38 -3.79
C GLY A 21 6.51 -5.31 -2.88
N GLY A 22 6.48 -4.39 -1.92
CA GLY A 22 7.46 -4.32 -0.85
C GLY A 22 6.89 -4.77 0.49
N GLU A 23 7.60 -4.51 1.56
CA GLU A 23 7.11 -4.64 2.91
C GLU A 23 6.60 -3.30 3.43
N PHE A 24 5.43 -3.34 4.06
CA PHE A 24 4.90 -2.23 4.83
C PHE A 24 5.04 -2.56 6.32
N VAL A 25 5.94 -1.88 7.02
CA VAL A 25 6.32 -2.25 8.39
C VAL A 25 5.79 -1.25 9.41
N PHE A 26 5.39 -1.77 10.57
CA PHE A 26 5.03 -1.02 11.76
C PHE A 26 6.12 -1.30 12.81
N PRO A 27 7.19 -0.48 12.84
CA PRO A 27 8.39 -0.79 13.62
C PRO A 27 8.10 -0.90 15.12
N ASP A 28 7.23 -0.04 15.63
CA ASP A 28 6.87 0.01 17.06
C ASP A 28 6.12 -1.25 17.52
N ASP A 29 5.38 -1.89 16.61
CA ASP A 29 4.60 -3.10 16.87
C ASP A 29 5.34 -4.38 16.46
N SER A 30 6.58 -4.27 15.96
CA SER A 30 7.36 -5.41 15.43
C SER A 30 6.59 -6.27 14.42
N CYS A 31 5.71 -5.64 13.63
CA CYS A 31 4.90 -6.33 12.63
C CYS A 31 5.01 -5.68 11.26
N GLY A 32 4.62 -6.41 10.22
CA GLY A 32 4.66 -5.92 8.86
C GLY A 32 3.73 -6.70 7.94
N ILE A 33 3.32 -6.03 6.88
CA ILE A 33 2.51 -6.59 5.81
C ILE A 33 3.44 -6.80 4.63
N ASN A 34 3.69 -8.06 4.30
CA ASN A 34 4.46 -8.41 3.11
C ASN A 34 3.53 -8.46 1.90
N ILE A 35 3.68 -7.50 0.97
CA ILE A 35 2.89 -7.46 -0.26
C ILE A 35 3.66 -7.93 -1.50
N SER A 36 4.86 -8.50 -1.33
CA SER A 36 5.70 -8.97 -2.45
C SER A 36 5.05 -10.06 -3.33
N GLY A 37 4.07 -10.79 -2.81
CA GLY A 37 3.30 -11.79 -3.56
C GLY A 37 2.12 -11.23 -4.37
N PHE A 38 1.84 -9.92 -4.27
CA PHE A 38 0.73 -9.29 -4.98
C PHE A 38 1.23 -8.62 -6.26
N ASN A 39 0.62 -9.00 -7.39
CA ASN A 39 0.85 -8.39 -8.70
C ASN A 39 -0.28 -7.41 -9.08
N SER A 40 -0.91 -6.76 -8.09
CA SER A 40 -2.08 -5.89 -8.28
C SER A 40 -2.02 -4.67 -7.36
N ILE A 41 -3.06 -3.81 -7.44
CA ILE A 41 -3.23 -2.69 -6.52
C ILE A 41 -3.52 -3.22 -5.11
N VAL A 42 -2.82 -2.67 -4.12
CA VAL A 42 -3.09 -2.93 -2.70
C VAL A 42 -3.60 -1.67 -2.03
N GLU A 43 -4.77 -1.78 -1.41
CA GLU A 43 -5.34 -0.75 -0.56
C GLU A 43 -5.35 -1.23 0.90
N CYS A 44 -4.76 -0.43 1.79
CA CYS A 44 -4.74 -0.68 3.22
C CYS A 44 -5.18 0.58 3.97
N ALA A 45 -5.89 0.37 5.07
CA ALA A 45 -6.35 1.41 5.97
C ALA A 45 -5.86 1.11 7.38
N TRP A 46 -5.20 2.07 8.01
CA TRP A 46 -4.69 1.97 9.37
C TRP A 46 -4.81 3.30 10.11
N LYS A 47 -4.67 3.28 11.44
CA LYS A 47 -4.70 4.48 12.27
C LYS A 47 -3.30 5.08 12.37
N SER A 48 -2.94 5.93 11.41
CA SER A 48 -1.59 6.52 11.31
C SER A 48 -1.16 7.37 12.51
N THR A 49 -2.10 7.85 13.33
CA THR A 49 -1.81 8.59 14.57
C THR A 49 -1.46 7.69 15.75
N ALA A 50 -1.75 6.39 15.65
CA ALA A 50 -1.47 5.41 16.70
C ALA A 50 -0.36 4.44 16.34
N TYR A 51 -0.11 4.24 15.04
CA TYR A 51 0.86 3.27 14.54
C TYR A 51 1.81 3.96 13.57
N SER A 52 3.08 4.07 13.95
CA SER A 52 4.14 4.54 13.06
C SER A 52 4.30 3.55 11.91
N GLN A 53 4.49 4.05 10.69
CA GLN A 53 4.68 3.21 9.52
C GLN A 53 5.95 3.55 8.75
N LEU A 54 6.51 2.53 8.08
CA LEU A 54 7.58 2.68 7.11
C LEU A 54 7.31 1.75 5.92
N THR A 55 7.37 2.30 4.71
CA THR A 55 7.36 1.49 3.48
C THR A 55 8.81 1.18 3.11
N LEU A 56 9.17 -0.09 3.08
CA LEU A 56 10.50 -0.50 2.61
C LEU A 56 10.57 -0.43 1.08
N PRO A 57 11.79 -0.26 0.52
CA PRO A 57 11.99 -0.29 -0.93
C PRO A 57 11.44 -1.59 -1.55
N SER A 58 10.82 -1.49 -2.72
CA SER A 58 10.33 -2.66 -3.44
C SER A 58 11.48 -3.56 -3.91
N HIS A 59 11.25 -4.87 -3.97
CA HIS A 59 12.17 -5.86 -4.55
C HIS A 59 12.12 -5.94 -6.08
N THR A 60 11.51 -4.96 -6.74
CA THR A 60 11.45 -4.88 -8.20
C THR A 60 12.87 -4.78 -8.75
N THR A 61 13.20 -5.61 -9.74
CA THR A 61 14.53 -5.63 -10.36
C THR A 61 14.85 -4.29 -11.00
N CYS A 62 16.12 -3.86 -10.91
CA CYS A 62 16.62 -2.58 -11.44
C CYS A 62 16.31 -2.36 -12.94
N ASN A 63 16.08 -3.43 -13.70
CA ASN A 63 15.77 -3.38 -15.13
C ASN A 63 14.26 -3.30 -15.45
N SER A 64 13.38 -3.28 -14.45
CA SER A 64 11.94 -3.18 -14.70
C SER A 64 11.59 -1.81 -15.25
N LEU A 65 10.72 -1.77 -16.26
CA LEU A 65 10.15 -0.52 -16.78
C LEU A 65 9.05 0.04 -15.86
N HIS A 66 8.65 -0.74 -14.85
CA HIS A 66 7.59 -0.41 -13.92
C HIS A 66 8.15 -0.19 -12.52
N THR A 67 7.57 0.78 -11.82
CA THR A 67 7.81 1.06 -10.41
C THR A 67 6.48 1.26 -9.71
N CYS A 68 6.52 1.62 -8.44
CA CYS A 68 5.35 1.59 -7.57
C CYS A 68 5.19 2.93 -6.88
N MET A 69 3.98 3.48 -6.95
CA MET A 69 3.61 4.71 -6.28
C MET A 69 2.79 4.38 -5.02
N GLY A 70 3.28 4.83 -3.87
CA GLY A 70 2.51 4.82 -2.62
C GLY A 70 1.72 6.11 -2.46
N LEU A 71 0.41 6.01 -2.25
CA LEU A 71 -0.46 7.12 -1.91
C LEU A 71 -1.15 6.86 -0.56
N SER A 72 -1.00 7.80 0.37
CA SER A 72 -1.69 7.79 1.66
C SER A 72 -2.65 8.97 1.75
N CYS A 73 -3.89 8.73 2.17
CA CYS A 73 -4.89 9.76 2.42
C CYS A 73 -5.58 9.54 3.76
N GLN A 74 -6.08 10.62 4.36
CA GLN A 74 -6.90 10.52 5.57
C GLN A 74 -8.30 10.03 5.19
N LEU A 75 -8.83 9.08 5.97
CA LEU A 75 -10.19 8.60 5.78
C LEU A 75 -11.19 9.69 6.20
N PRO A 76 -12.27 9.92 5.41
CA PRO A 76 -13.35 10.80 5.83
C PRO A 76 -14.03 10.32 7.11
N LYS A 77 -14.55 11.25 7.92
CA LYS A 77 -15.30 10.95 9.15
C LYS A 77 -16.46 9.96 8.94
N LYS A 78 -17.13 10.02 7.78
CA LYS A 78 -18.21 9.09 7.42
C LYS A 78 -17.70 7.65 7.26
N THR A 79 -16.56 7.47 6.61
CA THR A 79 -15.90 6.16 6.45
C THR A 79 -15.46 5.61 7.80
N GLN A 80 -14.87 6.46 8.66
CA GLN A 80 -14.54 6.07 10.04
C GLN A 80 -15.78 5.60 10.81
N ALA A 81 -16.89 6.35 10.76
CA ALA A 81 -18.13 5.98 11.43
C ALA A 81 -18.72 4.66 10.91
N ALA A 82 -18.63 4.40 9.61
CA ALA A 82 -19.05 3.13 9.02
C ALA A 82 -18.20 1.95 9.53
N LEU A 83 -16.87 2.13 9.58
CA LEU A 83 -15.96 1.11 10.11
C LEU A 83 -16.26 0.75 11.57
N GLU A 84 -16.51 1.75 12.41
CA GLU A 84 -16.86 1.55 13.83
C GLU A 84 -18.23 0.85 14.00
N LYS A 85 -19.19 1.07 13.10
CA LYS A 85 -20.45 0.32 13.10
C LYS A 85 -20.26 -1.15 12.78
N ILE A 86 -19.41 -1.47 11.80
CA ILE A 86 -19.12 -2.87 11.42
C ILE A 86 -18.49 -3.61 12.60
N LYS A 87 -17.50 -3.02 13.28
CA LYS A 87 -16.84 -3.64 14.44
C LYS A 87 -17.79 -3.95 15.60
N LYS A 88 -18.86 -3.18 15.79
CA LYS A 88 -19.86 -3.42 16.84
C LYS A 88 -20.85 -4.54 16.51
N ASN A 89 -20.91 -4.94 15.24
CA ASN A 89 -21.82 -5.98 14.74
C ASN A 89 -21.10 -7.32 14.51
N VAL A 90 -19.81 -7.41 14.85
CA VAL A 90 -18.98 -8.62 14.91
C VAL A 90 -18.75 -8.96 16.37
#